data_AF-A0A975PGM6-F1
#
_entry.id   AF-A0A975PGM6-F1
#
_cell.length_a   1.000
_cell.length_b   1.000
_cell.length_c   1.000
_cell.angle_alpha   90.00
_cell.angle_beta   90.00
_cell.angle_gamma   90.00
#
_symmetry.space_group_name_H-M   'P 1'
#
loop_
_entity.id
_entity.type
_entity.pdbx_description
1 polymer ?
#
loop_
_entity_poly.entity_id
_entity_poly.type
_entity_poly.pdbx_seq_one_letter_code
_entity_poly.pdbx_strand_id
1 'polypeptide(L)'
;MNALIPLADFWRWIGNRSCTRAEAIPVRLANRTTTSRSLNPGQSLQCVRGLVWLTSDRRKEDIVLRAGEAYVPSRQERVVIEALEDAVVQ
;
A
#
# COMPACT_ATOMS: atom_id res chain seq x y z
N MET A 1 -21.80 9.04 19.62
CA MET A 1 -21.77 7.61 20.02
C MET A 1 -20.76 6.91 19.13
N ASN A 2 -19.85 6.18 19.76
CA ASN A 2 -18.55 5.76 19.25
C ASN A 2 -18.65 4.75 18.09
N ALA A 3 -17.98 5.04 16.98
CA ALA A 3 -17.78 4.10 15.89
C ALA A 3 -16.62 3.15 16.26
N LEU A 4 -16.96 1.98 16.80
CA LEU A 4 -16.03 0.87 16.93
C LEU A 4 -16.14 0.04 15.64
N ILE A 5 -15.21 0.25 14.70
CA ILE A 5 -15.04 -0.67 13.58
C ILE A 5 -14.28 -1.90 14.13
N PRO A 6 -14.82 -3.12 14.05
CA PRO A 6 -14.17 -4.31 14.57
C PRO A 6 -12.95 -4.69 13.74
N LEU A 7 -11.82 -4.96 14.40
CA LEU A 7 -10.55 -5.46 13.85
C LEU A 7 -10.65 -6.86 13.19
N ALA A 8 -11.85 -7.41 13.02
CA ALA A 8 -12.09 -8.79 12.61
C ALA A 8 -12.22 -9.00 11.09
N ASP A 9 -12.44 -7.94 10.29
CA ASP A 9 -12.49 -8.05 8.81
C ASP A 9 -11.11 -7.93 8.14
N PHE A 10 -10.05 -7.74 8.94
CA PHE A 10 -8.67 -7.55 8.49
C PHE A 10 -8.09 -8.77 7.72
N TRP A 11 -8.62 -9.97 7.96
CA TRP A 11 -8.07 -11.22 7.42
C TRP A 11 -8.74 -11.74 6.14
N ARG A 12 -9.82 -11.12 5.65
CA ARG A 12 -10.55 -11.63 4.47
C ARG A 12 -9.97 -11.17 3.13
N TRP A 13 -8.90 -10.40 3.15
CA TRP A 13 -8.19 -9.86 1.98
C TRP A 13 -6.74 -10.36 1.88
N ILE A 14 -6.45 -11.58 2.37
CA ILE A 14 -5.21 -12.29 2.04
C ILE A 14 -5.38 -12.86 0.63
N GLY A 15 -5.50 -11.95 -0.35
CA GLY A 15 -5.68 -12.26 -1.75
C GLY A 15 -4.36 -12.72 -2.35
N ASN A 16 -4.02 -13.98 -2.10
CA ASN A 16 -3.03 -14.74 -2.84
C ASN A 16 -3.56 -14.93 -4.27
N ARG A 17 -3.59 -13.84 -5.06
CA ARG A 17 -3.86 -13.89 -6.50
C ARG A 17 -2.55 -13.59 -7.18
N SER A 18 -2.00 -14.63 -7.80
CA SER A 18 -0.88 -14.61 -8.71
C SER A 18 -1.05 -13.48 -9.73
N CYS A 19 -0.56 -12.29 -9.40
CA CYS A 19 -0.32 -11.25 -10.37
C CYS A 19 0.81 -11.79 -11.25
N THR A 20 0.56 -11.89 -12.55
CA THR A 20 1.60 -12.17 -13.56
C THR A 20 2.82 -11.33 -13.22
N ARG A 21 3.89 -12.02 -12.81
CA ARG A 21 5.08 -11.47 -12.17
C ARG A 21 5.91 -10.70 -13.20
N ALA A 22 5.45 -9.52 -13.57
CA ALA A 22 6.40 -8.46 -13.90
C ALA A 22 7.21 -8.27 -12.62
N GLU A 23 8.51 -8.54 -12.69
CA GLU A 23 9.42 -8.42 -11.55
C GLU A 23 9.40 -6.96 -11.08
N ALA A 24 8.60 -6.69 -10.06
CA ALA A 24 8.41 -5.36 -9.54
C ALA A 24 9.75 -4.89 -8.96
N ILE A 25 10.34 -3.85 -9.54
CA ILE A 25 11.63 -3.33 -9.09
C ILE A 25 11.42 -2.75 -7.68
N PRO A 26 12.11 -3.27 -6.65
CA PRO A 26 11.97 -2.75 -5.30
C PRO A 26 12.53 -1.34 -5.22
N VAL A 27 11.73 -0.42 -4.68
CA VAL A 27 12.09 0.97 -4.43
C VAL A 27 12.44 1.12 -2.97
N ARG A 28 13.64 1.63 -2.68
CA ARG A 28 14.08 1.96 -1.32
C ARG A 28 13.73 3.41 -1.04
N LEU A 29 13.09 3.65 0.09
CA LEU A 29 12.72 4.97 0.56
C LEU A 29 13.35 5.18 1.94
N ALA A 30 14.13 6.25 2.11
CA ALA A 30 14.58 6.65 3.43
C ALA A 30 13.42 7.28 4.20
N ASN A 31 13.50 7.29 5.54
CA ASN A 31 12.52 7.98 6.38
C ASN A 31 12.23 9.41 5.88
N ARG A 32 10.94 9.78 5.83
CA ARG A 32 10.41 11.05 5.30
C ARG A 32 10.61 11.27 3.81
N THR A 33 11.06 10.26 3.07
CA THR A 33 11.10 10.34 1.60
C THR A 33 9.73 10.04 1.05
N THR A 34 9.32 10.88 0.09
CA THR A 34 8.05 10.72 -0.63
C THR A 34 8.32 10.33 -2.08
N THR A 35 7.52 9.40 -2.60
CA THR A 35 7.45 9.08 -4.04
C THR A 35 6.00 9.00 -4.49
N SER A 36 5.76 9.04 -5.80
CA SER A 36 4.41 8.87 -6.35
C SER A 36 4.39 7.77 -7.39
N ARG A 37 3.29 7.01 -7.43
CA ARG A 37 3.10 5.93 -8.39
C ARG A 37 1.66 5.91 -8.88
N SER A 38 1.51 5.66 -10.17
CA SER A 38 0.20 5.31 -10.74
C SER A 38 0.02 3.81 -10.60
N LEU A 39 -1.06 3.41 -9.94
CA LEU A 39 -1.43 2.01 -9.78
C LEU A 39 -2.69 1.72 -10.60
N ASN A 40 -2.62 0.69 -11.44
CA ASN A 40 -3.76 0.18 -12.18
C ASN A 40 -4.55 -0.83 -11.33
N PRO A 41 -5.84 -1.06 -11.64
CA PRO A 41 -6.62 -2.11 -10.98
C PRO A 41 -5.90 -3.46 -11.07
N GLY A 42 -5.81 -4.15 -9.93
CA GLY A 42 -5.14 -5.46 -9.86
C GLY A 42 -3.62 -5.40 -9.72
N GLN A 43 -2.97 -4.22 -9.80
CA GLN A 43 -1.57 -4.08 -9.39
C GLN A 43 -1.48 -3.93 -7.87
N SER A 44 -0.58 -4.68 -7.25
CA SER A 44 -0.31 -4.55 -5.82
C SER A 44 0.89 -3.64 -5.57
N LEU A 45 0.76 -2.71 -4.63
CA LEU A 45 1.87 -2.06 -3.97
C LEU A 45 2.13 -2.78 -2.65
N GLN A 46 3.26 -3.46 -2.52
CA GLN A 46 3.59 -4.20 -1.30
C GLN A 46 4.66 -3.45 -0.50
N CYS A 47 4.44 -3.33 0.81
CA CYS A 47 5.48 -2.92 1.74
C CYS A 47 6.30 -4.16 2.13
N VAL A 48 7.51 -4.27 1.60
CA VAL A 48 8.41 -5.41 1.86
C VAL A 48 9.11 -5.24 3.21
N ARG A 49 9.45 -4.00 3.58
CA ARG A 49 10.11 -3.66 4.85
C ARG A 49 9.72 -2.25 5.28
N GLY A 50 9.72 -2.03 6.60
CA GLY A 50 9.49 -0.72 7.21
C GLY A 50 8.01 -0.38 7.34
N LEU A 51 7.72 0.91 7.28
CA LEU A 51 6.39 1.49 7.43
C LEU A 51 6.19 2.60 6.41
N VAL A 52 5.11 2.53 5.64
CA VAL A 52 4.77 3.56 4.65
C VAL A 52 3.35 4.06 4.85
N TRP A 53 3.16 5.35 4.61
CA TRP A 53 1.86 5.99 4.49
C TRP A 53 1.54 6.21 3.01
N LEU A 54 0.32 5.85 2.64
CA LEU A 54 -0.26 6.01 1.32
C LEU A 54 -1.41 7.00 1.40
N THR A 55 -1.41 7.96 0.48
CA THR A 55 -2.58 8.79 0.19
C THR A 55 -2.88 8.73 -1.30
N SER A 56 -4.16 8.75 -1.66
CA SER A 56 -4.63 8.50 -3.02
C SER A 56 -5.55 9.63 -3.47
N ASP A 57 -5.41 10.07 -4.72
CA ASP A 57 -6.27 11.10 -5.32
C ASP A 57 -7.75 10.70 -5.42
N ARG A 58 -8.05 9.40 -5.28
CA ARG A 58 -9.39 8.82 -5.43
C ARG A 58 -10.00 8.34 -4.11
N ARG A 59 -9.28 8.47 -2.98
CA ARG A 59 -9.77 8.08 -1.65
C ARG A 59 -9.66 9.24 -0.68
N LYS A 60 -10.58 9.28 0.28
CA LYS A 60 -10.50 10.24 1.39
C LYS A 60 -9.67 9.69 2.53
N GLU A 61 -9.60 8.37 2.65
CA GLU A 61 -8.88 7.69 3.70
C GLU A 61 -7.45 7.43 3.28
N ASP A 62 -6.57 7.77 4.21
CA ASP A 62 -5.17 7.40 4.19
C ASP A 62 -4.97 5.96 4.64
N ILE A 63 -3.95 5.30 4.09
CA ILE A 63 -3.63 3.89 4.37
C ILE A 63 -2.20 3.81 4.87
N VAL A 64 -1.97 3.07 5.95
CA VAL A 64 -0.62 2.75 6.41
C VAL A 64 -0.33 1.28 6.08
N LEU A 65 0.79 1.01 5.43
CA LEU A 65 1.26 -0.36 5.17
C LEU A 65 2.52 -0.68 5.99
N ARG A 66 2.46 -1.77 6.73
CA ARG A 66 3.58 -2.42 7.42
C ARG A 66 4.24 -3.45 6.53
N ALA A 67 5.45 -3.86 6.89
CA ALA A 67 6.14 -4.96 6.24
C ALA A 67 5.24 -6.22 6.14
N GLY A 68 5.12 -6.75 4.92
CA GLY A 68 4.27 -7.88 4.58
C GLY A 68 2.88 -7.49 4.06
N GLU A 69 2.42 -6.27 4.31
CA GLU A 69 1.12 -5.78 3.85
C GLU A 69 1.19 -5.25 2.42
N ALA A 70 0.06 -5.28 1.74
CA ALA A 70 -0.07 -4.79 0.38
C ALA A 70 -1.28 -3.86 0.25
N TYR A 71 -1.30 -3.08 -0.81
CA TYR A 71 -2.45 -2.31 -1.25
C TYR A 71 -2.74 -2.63 -2.71
N VAL A 72 -4.00 -2.96 -3.04
CA VAL A 72 -4.45 -3.13 -4.43
C VAL A 72 -5.61 -2.18 -4.66
N PRO A 73 -5.49 -1.21 -5.56
CA PRO A 73 -6.59 -0.32 -5.84
C PRO A 73 -7.64 -1.04 -6.70
N SER A 74 -8.91 -0.70 -6.48
CA SER A 74 -10.04 -1.23 -7.27
C SER A 74 -10.23 -0.46 -8.58
N ARG A 75 -9.61 0.71 -8.71
CA ARG A 75 -9.65 1.61 -9.87
C ARG A 75 -8.24 2.14 -10.13
N GLN A 76 -8.00 2.65 -11.33
CA GLN A 76 -6.75 3.35 -11.59
C GLN A 76 -6.69 4.62 -10.74
N GLU A 77 -5.59 4.82 -10.02
CA GLU A 77 -5.39 5.96 -9.13
C GLU A 77 -3.91 6.32 -9.00
N ARG A 78 -3.66 7.56 -8.57
CA ARG A 78 -2.32 8.04 -8.26
C ARG A 78 -2.15 8.02 -6.75
N VAL A 79 -1.16 7.24 -6.31
CA VAL A 79 -0.83 7.11 -4.89
C VAL A 79 0.46 7.85 -4.61
N VAL A 80 0.46 8.66 -3.56
CA VAL A 80 1.65 9.24 -2.95
C VAL A 80 2.04 8.35 -1.78
N ILE A 81 3.32 7.99 -1.72
CA ILE A 81 3.89 7.05 -0.76
C ILE A 81 4.92 7.83 0.06
N GLU A 82 4.70 8.00 1.35
CA GLU A 82 5.69 8.54 2.29
C GLU A 82 6.24 7.41 3.16
N ALA A 83 7.56 7.32 3.29
CA ALA A 83 8.20 6.43 4.25
C ALA A 83 8.11 7.04 5.65
N LEU A 84 7.42 6.38 6.57
CA LEU A 84 7.39 6.77 8.00
C LEU A 84 8.62 6.24 8.76
N GLU A 85 9.25 5.21 8.20
CA GLU A 85 10.53 4.61 8.57
C GLU A 85 11.28 4.25 7.29
N ASP A 86 12.55 3.84 7.38
CA ASP A 86 13.27 3.31 6.22
C ASP A 86 12.53 2.10 5.63
N ALA A 87 12.05 2.25 4.40
CA ALA A 87 11.11 1.33 3.79
C ALA A 87 11.57 0.78 2.43
N VAL A 88 11.01 -0.38 2.08
CA VAL A 88 11.16 -0.97 0.75
C VAL A 88 9.77 -1.31 0.23
N VAL A 89 9.42 -0.79 -0.95
CA VAL A 89 8.13 -1.05 -1.60
C VAL A 89 8.33 -1.65 -2.99
N GLN A 90 7.39 -2.47 -3.45
CA GLN A 90 7.41 -3.07 -4.79
C GLN A 90 6.04 -3.02 -5.45
#